data_AF-A0A969XG66-F1
#
_entry.id   AF-A0A969XG66-F1
#
_cell.length_a   1.000
_cell.length_b   1.000
_cell.length_c   1.000
_cell.angle_alpha   90.00
_cell.angle_beta   90.00
_cell.angle_gamma   90.00
#
_symmetry.space_group_name_H-M   'P 1'
#
loop_
_entity.id
_entity.type
_entity.pdbx_description
1 polymer ?
#
loop_
_entity_poly.entity_id
_entity_poly.type
_entity_poly.pdbx_seq_one_letter_code
_entity_poly.pdbx_strand_id
1 'polypeptide(L)'
;MVPRTPETVHFDVPTACAFARAGRLEEWIHAYLRAGHWANVPLSEGLARQRRWWNGPLELPLDCLTPCVGPSPDMEYVVEPEGWAEHTADMAAGFTELLAVPPLIAEYRAGALSIRDGNTRYAAFRIKGWRTCWAIIWYNAEEDFRAHTACLAGCGLLAVE
;
A
#
# COMPACT_ATOMS: atom_id res chain seq x y z
N MET A 1 -29.54 7.64 22.64
CA MET A 1 -28.65 7.34 21.50
C MET A 1 -27.37 8.12 21.72
N VAL A 2 -26.31 7.47 22.20
CA VAL A 2 -25.02 8.15 22.41
C VAL A 2 -24.45 8.43 21.01
N PRO A 3 -24.10 9.68 20.67
CA PRO A 3 -23.39 9.93 19.42
C PRO A 3 -22.06 9.17 19.50
N ARG A 4 -21.86 8.22 18.60
CA ARG A 4 -20.55 7.58 18.45
C ARG A 4 -19.58 8.68 18.06
N THR A 5 -18.64 9.00 18.95
CA THR A 5 -17.45 9.78 18.61
C THR A 5 -16.87 9.18 17.34
N PRO A 6 -16.49 9.96 16.30
CA PRO A 6 -15.85 9.39 15.12
C PRO A 6 -14.62 8.63 15.60
N GLU A 7 -14.67 7.30 15.48
CA GLU A 7 -13.53 6.43 15.75
C GLU A 7 -12.38 6.98 14.93
N THR A 8 -11.33 7.45 15.61
CA THR A 8 -10.09 7.83 14.91
C THR A 8 -9.52 6.54 14.36
N VAL A 9 -9.70 6.32 13.06
CA VAL A 9 -9.20 5.11 12.40
C VAL A 9 -7.68 5.12 12.48
N HIS A 10 -7.13 4.15 13.20
CA HIS A 10 -5.70 3.88 13.15
C HIS A 10 -5.37 3.22 11.82
N PHE A 11 -4.31 3.65 11.14
CA PHE A 11 -3.95 3.14 9.82
C PHE A 11 -2.77 2.17 9.93
N ASP A 12 -3.08 0.89 10.06
CA ASP A 12 -2.13 -0.21 10.16
C ASP A 12 -2.66 -1.43 9.38
N VAL A 13 -1.93 -2.55 9.40
CA VAL A 13 -2.37 -3.78 8.75
C VAL A 13 -3.63 -4.36 9.39
N PRO A 14 -3.72 -4.54 10.73
CA PRO A 14 -4.93 -5.06 11.37
C PRO A 14 -6.22 -4.33 10.99
N THR A 15 -6.23 -2.99 10.97
CA THR A 15 -7.43 -2.23 10.61
C THR A 15 -7.74 -2.33 9.12
N ALA A 16 -6.73 -2.34 8.25
CA ALA A 16 -6.94 -2.57 6.82
C ALA A 16 -7.56 -3.97 6.57
N CYS A 17 -7.07 -5.00 7.26
CA CYS A 17 -7.64 -6.35 7.20
C CYS A 17 -9.07 -6.40 7.75
N ALA A 18 -9.37 -5.70 8.86
CA ALA A 18 -10.71 -5.63 9.41
C ALA A 18 -11.71 -4.99 8.43
N PHE A 19 -11.32 -3.92 7.74
CA PHE A 19 -12.13 -3.30 6.70
C PHE A 19 -12.28 -4.20 5.47
N ALA A 20 -11.23 -4.93 5.07
CA ALA A 20 -11.30 -5.89 3.97
C ALA A 20 -12.31 -7.02 4.26
N ARG A 21 -12.26 -7.64 5.44
CA ARG A 21 -13.22 -8.67 5.87
C ARG A 21 -14.66 -8.17 5.90
N ALA A 22 -14.85 -6.88 6.19
CA ALA A 22 -16.16 -6.24 6.18
C ALA A 22 -16.63 -5.80 4.77
N GLY A 23 -15.87 -6.07 3.71
CA GLY A 23 -16.18 -5.61 2.35
C GLY A 23 -16.04 -4.09 2.16
N ARG A 24 -15.27 -3.42 3.03
CA ARG A 24 -15.13 -1.96 3.14
C ARG A 24 -13.71 -1.46 2.88
N LEU A 25 -12.85 -2.27 2.24
CA LEU A 25 -11.45 -1.92 2.02
C LEU A 25 -11.28 -0.57 1.30
N GLU A 26 -12.13 -0.26 0.33
CA GLU A 26 -12.09 1.00 -0.39
C GLU A 26 -12.34 2.22 0.52
N GLU A 27 -13.23 2.11 1.50
CA GLU A 27 -13.43 3.17 2.51
C GLU A 27 -12.15 3.39 3.33
N TRP A 28 -11.47 2.31 3.74
CA TRP A 28 -10.21 2.40 4.47
C TRP A 28 -9.13 3.11 3.64
N ILE A 29 -9.01 2.76 2.36
CA ILE A 29 -8.03 3.36 1.44
C ILE A 29 -8.28 4.86 1.28
N HIS A 30 -9.53 5.27 1.05
CA HIS A 30 -9.85 6.69 0.91
C HIS A 30 -9.68 7.46 2.21
N ALA A 31 -10.00 6.86 3.36
CA ALA A 31 -9.75 7.48 4.66
C ALA A 31 -8.23 7.67 4.88
N TYR A 32 -7.42 6.64 4.61
CA TYR A 32 -5.96 6.67 4.75
C TYR A 32 -5.33 7.74 3.86
N LEU A 33 -5.66 7.75 2.56
CA LEU A 33 -5.09 8.67 1.58
C LEU A 33 -5.49 10.14 1.80
N ARG A 34 -6.49 10.40 2.65
CA ARG A 34 -6.93 11.76 2.99
C ARG A 34 -6.55 12.19 4.41
N ALA A 35 -5.88 11.32 5.16
CA ALA A 35 -5.57 11.57 6.56
C ALA A 35 -4.13 12.05 6.77
N GLY A 36 -3.97 12.91 7.77
CA GLY A 36 -2.67 13.28 8.32
C GLY A 36 -1.76 14.05 7.36
N HIS A 37 -0.49 14.14 7.74
CA HIS A 37 0.53 14.84 6.96
C HIS A 37 1.07 14.03 5.77
N TRP A 38 0.73 12.74 5.70
CA TRP A 38 1.09 11.83 4.61
C TRP A 38 -0.02 11.68 3.56
N ALA A 39 -1.05 12.53 3.62
CA ALA A 39 -2.18 12.46 2.72
C ALA A 39 -1.75 12.53 1.25
N ASN A 40 -2.30 11.62 0.45
CA ASN A 40 -2.14 11.56 -1.00
C ASN A 40 -3.52 11.71 -1.65
N VAL A 41 -4.09 12.90 -1.46
CA VAL A 41 -5.42 13.29 -1.95
C VAL A 41 -5.55 13.11 -3.47
N PRO A 42 -4.55 13.47 -4.31
CA PRO A 42 -4.66 13.25 -5.76
C PRO A 42 -4.83 11.78 -6.13
N LEU A 43 -4.14 10.86 -5.44
CA LEU A 43 -4.35 9.43 -5.67
C LEU A 43 -5.76 9.01 -5.25
N SER A 44 -6.23 9.44 -4.07
CA SER A 44 -7.61 9.16 -3.65
C SER A 44 -8.64 9.64 -4.68
N GLU A 45 -8.46 10.84 -5.23
CA GLU A 45 -9.38 11.39 -6.23
C GLU A 45 -9.29 10.63 -7.55
N GLY A 46 -8.09 10.26 -8.00
CA GLY A 46 -7.88 9.45 -9.20
C GLY A 46 -8.49 8.05 -9.10
N LEU A 47 -8.41 7.43 -7.93
CA LEU A 47 -9.03 6.14 -7.66
C LEU A 47 -10.56 6.20 -7.78
N ALA A 48 -11.18 7.26 -7.24
CA ALA A 48 -12.64 7.46 -7.23
C ALA A 48 -13.25 7.78 -8.60
N ARG A 49 -12.44 8.05 -9.63
CA ARG A 49 -12.95 8.40 -10.98
C ARG A 49 -13.62 7.24 -11.71
N GLN A 50 -13.32 6.01 -11.32
CA GLN A 50 -13.90 4.82 -11.92
C GLN A 50 -13.90 3.68 -10.92
N ARG A 51 -14.70 2.65 -11.20
CA ARG A 51 -14.71 1.42 -10.42
C ARG A 51 -13.31 0.79 -10.39
N ARG A 52 -12.91 0.34 -9.19
CA ARG A 52 -11.68 -0.42 -8.95
C ARG A 52 -12.02 -1.82 -8.49
N TRP A 53 -11.09 -2.73 -8.73
CA TRP A 53 -11.10 -4.05 -8.10
C TRP A 53 -9.92 -4.09 -7.14
N TRP A 54 -10.12 -4.64 -5.96
CA TRP A 54 -9.15 -4.59 -4.86
C TRP A 54 -8.79 -6.00 -4.42
N ASN A 55 -7.51 -6.23 -4.14
CA ASN A 55 -7.02 -7.44 -3.50
C ASN A 55 -6.12 -7.07 -2.30
N GLY A 56 -6.34 -7.75 -1.18
CA GLY A 56 -5.55 -7.61 0.03
C GLY A 56 -6.29 -7.00 1.21
N PRO A 57 -5.56 -6.55 2.25
CA PRO A 57 -4.10 -6.57 2.34
C PRO A 57 -3.47 -7.97 2.19
N LEU A 58 -2.36 -8.05 1.47
CA LEU A 58 -1.57 -9.26 1.21
C LEU A 58 -0.16 -9.05 1.76
N GLU A 59 0.40 -10.06 2.43
CA GLU A 59 1.85 -10.09 2.67
C GLU A 59 2.56 -10.57 1.41
N LEU A 60 3.44 -9.74 0.85
CA LEU A 60 4.13 -9.98 -0.42
C LEU A 60 5.65 -9.88 -0.23
N PRO A 61 6.45 -10.67 -0.98
CA PRO A 61 7.89 -10.43 -1.08
C PRO A 61 8.16 -9.01 -1.62
N LEU A 62 9.11 -8.29 -1.03
CA LEU A 62 9.45 -6.93 -1.50
C LEU A 62 9.90 -6.91 -2.96
N ASP A 63 10.53 -7.99 -3.44
CA ASP A 63 11.06 -8.07 -4.80
C ASP A 63 9.97 -8.23 -5.87
N CYS A 64 8.70 -8.46 -5.50
CA CYS A 64 7.59 -8.47 -6.45
C CYS A 64 6.98 -7.08 -6.69
N LEU A 65 7.45 -6.06 -5.97
CA LEU A 65 6.95 -4.70 -6.04
C LEU A 65 7.98 -3.79 -6.72
N THR A 66 7.50 -2.95 -7.62
CA THR A 66 8.32 -1.98 -8.34
C THR A 66 8.07 -0.58 -7.78
N PRO A 67 9.03 0.05 -7.09
CA PRO A 67 8.90 1.45 -6.69
C PRO A 67 8.86 2.35 -7.92
N CYS A 68 8.08 3.43 -7.86
CA CYS A 68 8.04 4.45 -8.90
C CYS A 68 8.58 5.82 -8.42
N VAL A 69 8.88 5.96 -7.13
CA VAL A 69 9.45 7.17 -6.54
C VAL A 69 10.78 6.85 -5.85
N GLY A 70 11.79 7.68 -6.07
CA GLY A 70 13.10 7.56 -5.40
C GLY A 70 14.19 8.32 -6.17
N PRO A 71 15.46 8.22 -5.71
CA PRO A 71 16.54 9.07 -6.21
C PRO A 71 17.16 8.60 -7.52
N SER A 72 16.73 7.44 -8.04
CA SER A 72 17.31 6.86 -9.24
C SER A 72 16.75 7.54 -10.50
N PRO A 73 17.58 7.92 -11.48
CA PRO A 73 17.14 8.70 -12.65
C PRO A 73 16.21 7.94 -13.61
N ASP A 74 16.10 6.62 -13.46
CA ASP A 74 15.21 5.74 -14.24
C ASP A 74 13.82 5.59 -13.62
N MET A 75 13.56 6.19 -12.44
CA MET A 75 12.25 6.14 -11.79
C MET A 75 11.25 7.11 -12.45
N GLU A 76 9.97 6.75 -12.39
CA GLU A 76 8.86 7.58 -12.93
C GLU A 76 8.81 8.95 -12.25
N TYR A 77 9.09 8.99 -10.94
CA TYR A 77 9.15 10.21 -10.13
C TYR A 77 10.48 10.28 -9.39
N VAL A 78 11.44 10.95 -10.01
CA VAL A 78 12.76 11.17 -9.42
C VAL A 78 12.65 12.21 -8.30
N VAL A 79 13.25 11.91 -7.15
CA VAL A 79 13.41 12.86 -6.04
C VAL A 79 14.88 13.19 -5.81
N GLU A 80 15.15 14.33 -5.20
CA GLU A 80 16.52 14.69 -4.84
C GLU A 80 17.13 13.64 -3.89
N PRO A 81 18.36 13.17 -4.15
CA PRO A 81 19.04 12.23 -3.27
C PRO A 81 19.26 12.81 -1.86
N GLU A 82 19.52 14.11 -1.81
CA GLU A 82 19.70 14.88 -0.58
C GLU A 82 18.39 14.89 0.22
N GLY A 83 18.40 14.36 1.44
CA GLY A 83 17.22 14.20 2.29
C GLY A 83 16.45 12.89 2.10
N TRP A 84 16.49 12.23 0.93
CA TRP A 84 15.85 10.92 0.76
C TRP A 84 16.50 9.84 1.65
N ALA A 85 17.83 9.80 1.66
CA ALA A 85 18.57 8.81 2.45
C ALA A 85 18.34 8.99 3.96
N GLU A 86 18.39 10.23 4.46
CA GLU A 86 18.10 10.56 5.85
C GLU A 86 16.65 10.21 6.22
N HIS A 87 15.68 10.66 5.41
CA HIS A 87 14.27 10.41 5.69
C HIS A 87 13.91 8.92 5.70
N THR A 88 14.46 8.13 4.77
CA THR A 88 14.22 6.68 4.72
C THR A 88 14.93 5.94 5.86
N ALA A 89 16.11 6.39 6.29
CA ALA A 89 16.82 5.83 7.44
C ALA A 89 16.08 6.12 8.76
N ASP A 90 15.62 7.36 8.96
CA ASP A 90 14.83 7.76 10.14
C ASP A 90 13.52 6.97 10.22
N MET A 91 12.83 6.82 9.08
CA MET A 91 11.62 6.02 8.98
C MET A 91 11.90 4.54 9.33
N ALA A 92 12.98 3.97 8.82
CA ALA A 92 13.37 2.59 9.13
C ALA A 92 13.71 2.42 10.62
N ALA A 93 14.36 3.40 11.24
CA ALA A 93 14.67 3.39 12.67
C ALA A 93 13.39 3.40 13.53
N GLY A 94 12.37 4.16 13.11
CA GLY A 94 11.07 4.26 13.79
C GLY A 94 10.19 3.01 13.69
N PHE A 95 10.42 2.13 12.71
CA PHE A 95 9.64 0.90 12.58
C PHE A 95 9.95 -0.12 13.68
N THR A 96 8.90 -0.59 14.34
CA THR A 96 8.97 -1.64 15.37
C THR A 96 8.59 -3.01 14.79
N GLU A 97 7.46 -3.10 14.10
CA GLU A 97 6.92 -4.33 13.53
C GLU A 97 6.15 -4.05 12.23
N LEU A 98 6.12 -5.02 11.32
CA LEU A 98 5.48 -4.89 10.01
C LEU A 98 3.98 -4.61 10.11
N LEU A 99 3.29 -5.22 11.07
CA LEU A 99 1.83 -5.08 11.22
C LEU A 99 1.40 -3.68 11.67
N ALA A 100 2.28 -2.94 12.33
CA ALA A 100 2.01 -1.58 12.78
C ALA A 100 2.18 -0.53 11.67
N VAL A 101 2.77 -0.91 10.53
CA VAL A 101 2.95 0.00 9.39
C VAL A 101 1.77 -0.19 8.44
N PRO A 102 1.11 0.89 7.97
CA PRO A 102 0.03 0.73 7.00
C PRO A 102 0.53 -0.02 5.75
N PRO A 103 -0.33 -0.80 5.07
CA PRO A 103 0.04 -1.46 3.83
C PRO A 103 0.46 -0.44 2.75
N LEU A 104 1.35 -0.86 1.86
CA LEU A 104 1.61 -0.16 0.61
C LEU A 104 0.37 -0.22 -0.29
N ILE A 105 0.23 0.73 -1.20
CA ILE A 105 -0.84 0.67 -2.21
C ILE A 105 -0.19 0.57 -3.58
N ALA A 106 -0.46 -0.53 -4.28
CA ALA A 106 0.13 -0.85 -5.57
C ALA A 106 -0.93 -0.96 -6.66
N GLU A 107 -0.55 -0.51 -7.86
CA GLU A 107 -1.30 -0.73 -9.08
C GLU A 107 -0.78 -1.98 -9.78
N TYR A 108 -1.68 -2.88 -10.16
CA TYR A 108 -1.37 -3.88 -11.17
C TYR A 108 -1.43 -3.25 -12.57
N ARG A 109 -0.27 -3.14 -13.23
CA ARG A 109 -0.14 -2.60 -14.59
C ARG A 109 0.82 -3.46 -15.40
N ALA A 110 0.33 -3.97 -16.54
CA ALA A 110 1.14 -4.73 -17.50
C ALA A 110 1.95 -5.88 -16.85
N GLY A 111 1.36 -6.61 -15.90
CA GLY A 111 2.02 -7.74 -15.22
C GLY A 111 2.93 -7.37 -14.05
N ALA A 112 3.04 -6.09 -13.70
CA ALA A 112 3.86 -5.61 -12.58
C ALA A 112 3.02 -4.93 -11.50
N LEU A 113 3.50 -4.99 -10.25
CA LEU A 113 2.92 -4.27 -9.11
C LEU A 113 3.71 -2.99 -8.86
N SER A 114 3.23 -1.88 -9.41
CA SER A 114 3.85 -0.56 -9.25
C SER A 114 3.36 0.09 -7.95
N ILE A 115 4.28 0.46 -7.05
CA ILE A 115 3.94 1.10 -5.78
C ILE A 115 3.50 2.54 -6.05
N ARG A 116 2.23 2.85 -5.82
CA ARG A 116 1.66 4.20 -6.04
C ARG A 116 1.47 4.99 -4.76
N ASP A 117 1.50 4.32 -3.60
CA ASP A 117 1.64 4.94 -2.29
C ASP A 117 2.56 4.13 -1.38
N GLY A 118 3.46 4.82 -0.67
CA GLY A 118 4.39 4.20 0.27
C GLY A 118 5.78 3.85 -0.26
N ASN A 119 6.25 4.50 -1.34
CA ASN A 119 7.62 4.30 -1.86
C ASN A 119 8.73 4.56 -0.81
N THR A 120 8.57 5.57 0.05
CA THR A 120 9.49 5.82 1.17
C THR A 120 9.44 4.69 2.20
N ARG A 121 8.24 4.17 2.53
CA ARG A 121 8.07 3.01 3.42
C ARG A 121 8.75 1.78 2.83
N TYR A 122 8.59 1.54 1.53
CA TYR A 122 9.28 0.48 0.81
C TYR A 122 10.81 0.59 0.92
N ALA A 123 11.39 1.78 0.69
CA ALA A 123 12.82 2.00 0.85
C ALA A 123 13.27 1.75 2.32
N ALA A 124 12.50 2.23 3.29
CA ALA A 124 12.76 1.99 4.70
C ALA A 124 12.66 0.50 5.09
N PHE A 125 11.73 -0.27 4.50
CA PHE A 125 11.66 -1.73 4.70
C PHE A 125 12.94 -2.42 4.23
N ARG A 126 13.52 -1.97 3.10
CA ARG A 126 14.80 -2.49 2.60
C ARG A 126 15.95 -2.18 3.56
N ILE A 127 16.02 -0.96 4.09
CA ILE A 127 17.03 -0.56 5.09
C ILE A 127 16.89 -1.40 6.37
N LYS A 128 15.65 -1.65 6.82
CA LYS A 128 15.36 -2.48 7.99
C LYS A 128 15.73 -3.95 7.82
N GLY A 129 15.95 -4.40 6.58
CA GLY A 129 16.25 -5.80 6.25
C GLY A 129 15.01 -6.70 6.21
N TRP A 130 13.81 -6.11 6.15
CA TRP A 130 12.60 -6.89 5.94
C TRP A 130 12.57 -7.45 4.51
N ARG A 131 12.01 -8.65 4.35
CA ARG A 131 11.91 -9.35 3.06
C ARG A 131 10.51 -9.31 2.47
N THR A 132 9.52 -9.06 3.31
CA THR A 132 8.12 -8.97 2.96
C THR A 132 7.56 -7.63 3.41
N CYS A 133 6.42 -7.25 2.84
CA CYS A 133 5.60 -6.16 3.32
C CYS A 133 4.12 -6.45 3.07
N TRP A 134 3.26 -5.71 3.75
CA TRP A 134 1.83 -5.73 3.46
C TRP A 134 1.49 -4.74 2.36
N ALA A 135 0.68 -5.16 1.39
CA ALA A 135 0.24 -4.33 0.28
C ALA A 135 -1.23 -4.57 -0.06
N ILE A 136 -1.89 -3.50 -0.50
CA ILE A 136 -3.20 -3.54 -1.16
C ILE A 136 -2.96 -3.32 -2.64
N ILE A 137 -3.52 -4.19 -3.47
CA ILE A 137 -3.40 -4.12 -4.93
C ILE A 137 -4.73 -3.62 -5.50
N TRP A 138 -4.67 -2.64 -6.39
CA TRP A 138 -5.80 -2.30 -7.25
C TRP A 138 -5.59 -2.73 -8.69
N TYR A 139 -6.70 -2.95 -9.37
CA TYR A 139 -6.76 -3.29 -10.79
C TYR A 139 -7.68 -2.31 -11.53
N ASN A 140 -7.37 -2.09 -12.81
CA ASN A 140 -8.16 -1.26 -13.72
C ASN A 140 -9.15 -2.07 -14.56
N ALA A 141 -9.07 -3.40 -14.52
CA ALA A 141 -9.94 -4.33 -15.24
C ALA A 141 -10.28 -5.53 -14.34
N GLU A 142 -11.50 -6.06 -14.48
CA GLU A 142 -11.95 -7.22 -13.70
C GLU A 142 -11.20 -8.49 -14.09
N GLU A 143 -10.86 -8.61 -15.38
CA GLU A 143 -10.13 -9.73 -15.96
C GLU A 143 -8.74 -9.84 -15.33
N ASP A 144 -8.03 -8.71 -15.22
CA ASP A 144 -6.73 -8.64 -14.56
C ASP A 144 -6.83 -9.02 -13.08
N PHE A 145 -7.85 -8.50 -12.38
CA PHE A 145 -8.10 -8.84 -10.98
C PHE A 145 -8.30 -10.35 -10.80
N ARG A 146 -9.16 -10.97 -11.60
CA ARG A 146 -9.45 -12.41 -11.53
C ARG A 146 -8.21 -13.24 -11.86
N ALA A 147 -7.53 -12.93 -12.96
CA ALA A 147 -6.36 -13.68 -13.42
C ALA A 147 -5.19 -13.58 -12.43
N HIS A 148 -4.85 -12.38 -11.97
CA HIS A 148 -3.74 -12.18 -11.05
C HIS A 148 -4.04 -12.72 -9.65
N THR A 149 -5.28 -12.59 -9.17
CA THR A 149 -5.68 -13.19 -7.87
C THR A 149 -5.58 -14.71 -7.90
N ALA A 150 -5.96 -15.36 -9.01
CA ALA A 150 -5.77 -16.80 -9.16
C ALA A 150 -4.27 -17.19 -9.19
N CYS A 151 -3.42 -16.39 -9.83
CA CYS A 151 -1.97 -16.59 -9.82
C CYS A 151 -1.39 -16.49 -8.40
N LEU A 152 -1.75 -15.45 -7.66
CA LEU A 152 -1.32 -15.25 -6.27
C LEU A 152 -1.74 -16.42 -5.37
N ALA A 153 -2.99 -16.89 -5.52
CA ALA A 153 -3.50 -18.06 -4.79
C ALA A 153 -2.67 -19.33 -5.09
N GLY A 154 -2.33 -19.57 -6.36
CA GLY A 154 -1.48 -20.70 -6.77
C GLY A 154 -0.05 -20.62 -6.22
N CYS A 155 0.44 -19.42 -5.91
CA CYS A 155 1.74 -19.16 -5.30
C CYS A 155 1.72 -19.15 -3.75
N GLY A 156 0.55 -19.41 -3.12
CA GLY A 156 0.40 -19.38 -1.66
C GLY A 156 0.33 -17.97 -1.05
N LEU A 157 0.10 -16.94 -1.86
CA LEU A 157 -0.08 -15.55 -1.42
C LEU A 157 -1.58 -15.23 -1.44
N LEU A 158 -2.25 -15.37 -0.29
CA LEU A 158 -3.68 -15.09 -0.15
C LEU A 158 -3.93 -13.94 0.82
N ALA A 159 -5.07 -13.27 0.64
CA ALA A 159 -5.58 -12.33 1.62
C ALA A 159 -5.88 -13.07 2.91
N VAL A 160 -5.61 -12.43 4.05
CA VAL A 160 -5.98 -13.00 5.34
C VAL A 160 -7.49 -13.16 5.42
N GLU A 161 -7.95 -14.41 5.52
CA GLU A 161 -9.35 -14.78 5.78
C GLU A 161 -9.85 -14.13 7.08
#